data_AF-M7TKZ0-F1
#
_entry.id   AF-M7TKZ0-F1
#
_cell.length_a   1.000
_cell.length_b   1.000
_cell.length_c   1.000
_cell.angle_alpha   90.00
_cell.angle_beta   90.00
_cell.angle_gamma   90.00
#
_symmetry.space_group_name_H-M   'P 1'
#
loop_
_entity.id
_entity.type
_entity.pdbx_description
1 polymer ?
#
loop_
_entity_poly.entity_id
_entity_poly.type
_entity_poly.pdbx_seq_one_letter_code
_entity_poly.pdbx_strand_id
1 'polypeptide(L)'
;MDHILSQPVEDSLTIVNQLKLARDIIAAVLKFHSTPWVGPYMAIDDISFFKIGPSPSGYLQTLHFGVDFVPGDRIKTYTEAQTATLAAYEEGKFQHGVRNLTLWSLGTILLQIGRWNRIESPGDVATIRKLSSQVSALGPRYQELTKRCLECDFGHGEDLSKPRLHRAVYENLVRALSDMISSLDLTI
;
A
#
# COMPACT_ATOMS: atom_id res chain seq x y z
N MET A 1 -7.50 -7.39 -16.53
CA MET A 1 -6.79 -6.11 -16.34
C MET A 1 -5.34 -6.45 -16.07
N ASP A 2 -4.40 -5.83 -16.77
CA ASP A 2 -2.96 -6.08 -16.53
C ASP A 2 -2.54 -5.44 -15.23
N HIS A 3 -2.03 -6.23 -14.29
CA HIS A 3 -1.59 -5.74 -12.99
C HIS A 3 -0.11 -5.30 -13.02
N ILE A 4 0.21 -4.18 -12.37
CA ILE A 4 1.53 -3.54 -12.47
C ILE A 4 2.70 -4.43 -12.00
N LEU A 5 2.46 -5.33 -11.04
CA LEU A 5 3.44 -6.29 -10.53
C LEU A 5 3.52 -7.61 -11.31
N SER A 6 2.63 -7.82 -12.30
CA SER A 6 2.64 -9.04 -13.13
C SER A 6 3.62 -8.94 -14.30
N GLN A 7 4.26 -7.78 -14.48
CA GLN A 7 5.30 -7.56 -15.48
C GLN A 7 6.69 -7.59 -14.82
N PRO A 8 7.74 -8.13 -15.49
CA PRO A 8 9.11 -8.11 -14.98
C PRO A 8 9.54 -6.71 -14.57
N VAL A 9 10.27 -6.58 -13.46
CA VAL A 9 10.70 -5.27 -12.91
C VAL A 9 11.55 -4.48 -13.90
N GLU A 10 12.42 -5.19 -14.65
CA GLU A 10 13.34 -4.63 -15.63
C GLU A 10 12.63 -4.04 -16.86
N ASP A 11 11.45 -4.59 -17.21
CA ASP A 11 10.63 -4.13 -18.33
C ASP A 11 9.57 -3.08 -17.90
N SER A 12 9.39 -2.86 -16.59
CA SER A 12 8.24 -2.11 -16.06
C SER A 12 8.61 -0.77 -15.41
N LEU A 13 9.51 -0.69 -14.41
CA LEU A 13 9.80 0.59 -13.72
C LEU A 13 11.21 0.67 -13.12
N THR A 14 11.86 1.83 -13.29
CA THR A 14 13.09 2.21 -12.56
C THR A 14 12.85 2.29 -11.05
N ILE A 15 13.91 2.19 -10.24
CA ILE A 15 13.84 2.37 -8.76
C ILE A 15 13.14 3.69 -8.40
N VAL A 16 13.47 4.78 -9.09
CA VAL A 16 12.83 6.10 -8.88
C VAL A 16 11.32 6.02 -9.15
N ASN A 17 10.92 5.34 -10.21
CA ASN A 17 9.51 5.15 -10.54
C ASN A 17 8.78 4.26 -9.54
N GLN A 18 9.42 3.23 -8.98
CA GLN A 18 8.85 2.41 -7.90
C GLN A 18 8.67 3.21 -6.60
N LEU A 19 9.62 4.10 -6.28
CA LEU A 19 9.49 5.02 -5.14
C LEU A 19 8.38 6.05 -5.35
N LYS A 20 8.24 6.60 -6.57
CA LYS A 20 7.13 7.49 -6.95
C LYS A 20 5.79 6.77 -6.80
N LEU A 21 5.69 5.55 -7.32
CA LEU A 21 4.53 4.69 -7.17
C LEU A 21 4.12 4.52 -5.70
N ALA A 22 5.06 4.09 -4.84
CA ALA A 22 4.83 3.93 -3.41
C ALA A 22 4.34 5.23 -2.75
N ARG A 23 5.00 6.36 -3.03
CA ARG A 23 4.65 7.67 -2.49
C ARG A 23 3.24 8.09 -2.90
N ASP A 24 2.90 7.93 -4.18
CA ASP A 24 1.64 8.40 -4.74
C ASP A 24 0.47 7.57 -4.19
N ILE A 25 0.65 6.26 -4.03
CA ILE A 25 -0.34 5.39 -3.35
C ILE A 25 -0.58 5.84 -1.91
N ILE A 26 0.48 6.05 -1.12
CA ILE A 26 0.33 6.48 0.28
C ILE A 26 -0.38 7.83 0.34
N ALA A 27 0.04 8.81 -0.47
CA ALA A 27 -0.55 10.14 -0.49
C ALA A 27 -2.04 10.09 -0.84
N ALA A 28 -2.40 9.25 -1.80
CA ALA A 28 -3.78 9.07 -2.23
C ALA A 28 -4.61 8.37 -1.15
N VAL A 29 -4.13 7.28 -0.56
CA VAL A 29 -4.83 6.61 0.56
C VAL A 29 -5.02 7.58 1.73
N LEU A 30 -4.00 8.33 2.14
CA LEU A 30 -4.14 9.34 3.20
C LEU A 30 -5.18 10.41 2.87
N LYS A 31 -5.24 10.87 1.61
CA LYS A 31 -6.22 11.85 1.16
C LYS A 31 -7.65 11.31 1.17
N PHE A 32 -7.84 10.04 0.83
CA PHE A 32 -9.15 9.42 0.67
C PHE A 32 -9.56 8.49 1.82
N HIS A 33 -8.75 8.33 2.87
CA HIS A 33 -9.04 7.37 3.96
C HIS A 33 -10.36 7.67 4.70
N SER A 34 -10.83 8.92 4.70
CA SER A 34 -12.10 9.32 5.33
C SER A 34 -13.28 9.25 4.36
N THR A 35 -13.07 8.80 3.12
CA THR A 35 -14.12 8.70 2.11
C THR A 35 -14.47 7.23 1.86
N PRO A 36 -15.67 6.93 1.35
CA PRO A 36 -16.04 5.56 0.98
C PRO A 36 -15.19 4.94 -0.14
N TRP A 37 -14.25 5.70 -0.72
CA TRP A 37 -13.44 5.28 -1.86
C TRP A 37 -12.25 4.41 -1.45
N VAL A 38 -11.87 4.45 -0.17
CA VAL A 38 -10.81 3.62 0.39
C VAL A 38 -11.42 2.81 1.52
N GLY A 39 -11.63 1.52 1.26
CA GLY A 39 -12.07 0.59 2.29
C GLY A 39 -11.04 0.48 3.43
N PRO A 40 -11.45 -0.04 4.60
CA PRO A 40 -10.52 -0.29 5.70
C PRO A 40 -9.44 -1.32 5.33
N TYR A 41 -9.73 -2.15 4.34
CA TYR A 41 -8.81 -3.06 3.68
C TYR A 41 -8.66 -2.66 2.21
N MET A 42 -7.41 -2.54 1.75
CA MET A 42 -7.06 -2.28 0.36
C MET A 42 -5.99 -3.27 -0.09
N ALA A 43 -6.21 -3.95 -1.20
CA ALA A 43 -5.22 -4.75 -1.87
C ALA A 43 -4.52 -3.93 -2.96
N ILE A 44 -3.37 -4.42 -3.43
CA ILE A 44 -2.73 -3.82 -4.61
C ILE A 44 -3.60 -3.97 -5.87
N ASP A 45 -4.53 -4.95 -5.88
CA ASP A 45 -5.48 -5.18 -6.96
C ASP A 45 -6.54 -4.07 -7.07
N ASP A 46 -6.81 -3.36 -5.98
CA ASP A 46 -7.73 -2.21 -5.95
C ASP A 46 -7.08 -0.95 -6.56
N ILE A 47 -5.82 -1.04 -6.98
CA ILE A 47 -5.04 0.05 -7.54
C ILE A 47 -4.70 -0.25 -8.99
N SER A 48 -5.14 0.62 -9.88
CA SER A 48 -4.91 0.50 -11.32
C SER A 48 -4.18 1.71 -11.89
N PHE A 49 -3.36 1.47 -12.90
CA PHE A 49 -2.69 2.50 -13.69
C PHE A 49 -3.07 2.32 -15.15
N PHE A 50 -3.37 3.43 -15.83
CA PHE A 50 -3.65 3.40 -17.25
C PHE A 50 -2.39 3.73 -18.04
N LYS A 51 -2.18 2.97 -19.11
CA LYS A 51 -1.03 3.17 -19.99
C LYS A 51 -1.24 4.43 -20.84
N ILE A 52 -0.82 5.59 -20.34
CA ILE A 52 -0.78 6.84 -21.12
C ILE A 52 0.63 7.01 -21.72
N GLY A 53 0.72 6.76 -23.03
CA GLY A 53 1.95 6.95 -23.82
C GLY A 53 2.91 5.75 -23.80
N PRO A 54 4.10 5.89 -24.42
CA PRO A 54 5.07 4.79 -24.52
C PRO A 54 5.98 4.64 -23.29
N SER A 55 6.04 5.65 -22.42
CA SER A 55 6.96 5.67 -21.28
C SER A 55 6.27 5.19 -19.99
N PRO A 56 6.91 4.32 -19.19
CA PRO A 56 6.36 3.89 -17.90
C PRO A 56 6.08 5.02 -16.91
N SER A 57 6.84 6.12 -16.99
CA SER A 57 6.64 7.31 -16.16
C SER A 57 5.29 7.99 -16.41
N GLY A 58 4.72 7.86 -17.62
CA GLY A 58 3.38 8.38 -17.94
C GLY A 58 2.26 7.58 -17.26
N TYR A 59 2.50 6.31 -16.93
CA TYR A 59 1.51 5.44 -16.30
C TYR A 59 1.27 5.86 -14.85
N LEU A 60 2.34 6.23 -14.15
CA LEU A 60 2.30 6.69 -12.76
C LEU A 60 1.50 7.98 -12.56
N GLN A 61 1.30 8.77 -13.62
CA GLN A 61 0.43 9.96 -13.56
C GLN A 61 -1.06 9.60 -13.42
N THR A 62 -1.42 8.34 -13.61
CA THR A 62 -2.80 7.85 -13.63
C THR A 62 -3.09 6.86 -12.52
N LEU A 63 -2.92 7.27 -11.27
CA LEU A 63 -3.36 6.46 -10.13
C LEU A 63 -4.90 6.42 -10.07
N HIS A 64 -5.47 5.22 -10.19
CA HIS A 64 -6.92 5.00 -10.08
C HIS A 64 -7.21 3.98 -8.98
N PHE A 65 -8.23 4.27 -8.17
CA PHE A 65 -8.78 3.31 -7.21
C PHE A 65 -10.00 2.63 -7.83
N GLY A 66 -9.96 1.30 -7.88
CA GLY A 66 -11.12 0.48 -8.17
C GLY A 66 -12.03 0.46 -6.94
N VAL A 67 -13.29 0.84 -7.12
CA VAL A 67 -14.31 0.75 -6.08
C VAL A 67 -15.51 0.03 -6.65
N ASP A 68 -15.82 -1.15 -6.12
CA ASP A 68 -17.00 -1.91 -6.51
C ASP A 68 -18.23 -1.39 -5.77
N PHE A 69 -19.06 -0.62 -6.47
CA PHE A 69 -20.40 -0.25 -5.98
C PHE A 69 -21.36 -1.38 -6.28
N VAL A 70 -21.67 -2.22 -5.29
CA VAL A 70 -22.62 -3.34 -5.47
C VAL A 70 -24.07 -2.78 -5.48
N PRO A 71 -24.85 -2.96 -6.57
CA PRO A 71 -26.27 -2.63 -6.57
C PRO A 71 -27.03 -3.61 -5.66
N GLY A 72 -28.09 -3.12 -4.99
CA GLY A 72 -28.72 -3.72 -3.81
C GLY A 72 -29.13 -5.20 -3.81
N ASP A 73 -29.14 -5.88 -4.95
CA ASP A 73 -29.59 -7.28 -5.08
C ASP A 73 -28.43 -8.31 -5.06
N ARG A 74 -27.18 -7.86 -5.25
CA ARG A 74 -25.97 -8.71 -5.21
C ARG A 74 -25.24 -8.68 -3.87
N ILE A 75 -25.82 -8.01 -2.88
CA ILE A 75 -25.22 -7.79 -1.55
C ILE A 75 -24.83 -9.13 -0.91
N LYS A 76 -25.62 -10.19 -0.99
CA LYS A 76 -25.38 -11.41 -0.19
C LYS A 76 -24.02 -12.08 -0.47
N THR A 77 -23.65 -12.31 -1.72
CA THR A 77 -22.44 -13.08 -2.08
C THR A 77 -21.14 -12.26 -2.00
N TYR A 78 -21.18 -10.96 -2.37
CA TYR A 78 -20.01 -10.07 -2.27
C TYR A 78 -19.70 -9.71 -0.82
N THR A 79 -20.76 -9.49 -0.02
CA THR A 79 -20.59 -9.20 1.41
C THR A 79 -20.02 -10.44 2.09
N GLU A 80 -20.43 -11.66 1.77
CA GLU A 80 -19.83 -12.87 2.38
C GLU A 80 -18.32 -13.01 2.14
N ALA A 81 -17.81 -12.77 0.93
CA ALA A 81 -16.37 -12.87 0.64
C ALA A 81 -15.54 -11.72 1.26
N GLN A 82 -16.03 -10.48 1.18
CA GLN A 82 -15.38 -9.34 1.84
C GLN A 82 -15.48 -9.43 3.36
N THR A 83 -16.62 -9.89 3.90
CA THR A 83 -16.83 -10.08 5.35
C THR A 83 -16.01 -11.26 5.86
N ALA A 84 -15.85 -12.35 5.10
CA ALA A 84 -14.94 -13.43 5.46
C ALA A 84 -13.47 -12.97 5.45
N THR A 85 -13.09 -12.11 4.48
CA THR A 85 -11.76 -11.50 4.45
C THR A 85 -11.57 -10.57 5.66
N LEU A 86 -12.50 -9.64 5.90
CA LEU A 86 -12.48 -8.75 7.05
C LEU A 86 -12.48 -9.52 8.37
N ALA A 87 -13.28 -10.58 8.52
CA ALA A 87 -13.35 -11.40 9.72
C ALA A 87 -12.05 -12.18 9.95
N ALA A 88 -11.44 -12.74 8.91
CA ALA A 88 -10.12 -13.38 9.00
C ALA A 88 -9.03 -12.37 9.40
N TYR A 89 -9.15 -11.11 8.96
CA TYR A 89 -8.27 -10.03 9.37
C TYR A 89 -8.56 -9.48 10.77
N GLU A 90 -9.81 -9.41 11.20
CA GLU A 90 -10.19 -9.04 12.56
C GLU A 90 -9.73 -10.09 13.56
N GLU A 91 -9.83 -11.37 13.19
CA GLU A 91 -9.20 -12.47 13.92
C GLU A 91 -7.67 -12.29 13.97
N GLY A 92 -7.05 -11.98 12.83
CA GLY A 92 -5.63 -11.63 12.75
C GLY A 92 -5.25 -10.38 13.55
N LYS A 93 -6.16 -9.41 13.68
CA LYS A 93 -6.00 -8.19 14.49
C LYS A 93 -5.82 -8.57 15.96
N PHE A 94 -6.70 -9.44 16.45
CA PHE A 94 -6.69 -9.91 17.83
C PHE A 94 -5.52 -10.85 18.12
N GLN A 95 -5.21 -11.78 17.19
CA GLN A 95 -4.17 -12.79 17.39
C GLN A 95 -2.74 -12.27 17.12
N HIS A 96 -2.58 -11.27 16.26
CA HIS A 96 -1.27 -10.82 15.81
C HIS A 96 -0.98 -9.33 16.05
N GLY A 97 -1.88 -8.60 16.71
CA GLY A 97 -1.62 -7.24 17.18
C GLY A 97 -1.55 -6.19 16.07
N VAL A 98 -2.35 -6.35 15.01
CA VAL A 98 -2.45 -5.34 13.95
C VAL A 98 -3.17 -4.10 14.51
N ARG A 99 -2.46 -2.98 14.66
CA ARG A 99 -3.01 -1.78 15.30
C ARG A 99 -3.96 -0.99 14.38
N ASN A 100 -3.62 -0.86 13.10
CA ASN A 100 -4.44 -0.15 12.12
C ASN A 100 -4.48 -0.91 10.79
N LEU A 101 -5.69 -1.28 10.35
CA LEU A 101 -5.87 -2.13 9.16
C LEU A 101 -5.49 -1.40 7.85
N THR A 102 -5.80 -0.11 7.73
CA THR A 102 -5.44 0.69 6.56
C THR A 102 -3.92 0.81 6.42
N LEU A 103 -3.21 1.06 7.52
CA LEU A 103 -1.74 1.14 7.54
C LEU A 103 -1.09 -0.24 7.35
N TRP A 104 -1.71 -1.30 7.85
CA TRP A 104 -1.29 -2.68 7.56
C TRP A 104 -1.39 -3.01 6.07
N SER A 105 -2.54 -2.70 5.47
CA SER A 105 -2.79 -2.87 4.04
C SER A 105 -1.78 -2.05 3.22
N LEU A 106 -1.58 -0.78 3.55
CA LEU A 106 -0.56 0.07 2.94
C LEU A 106 0.84 -0.53 3.06
N GLY A 107 1.24 -0.96 4.26
CA GLY A 107 2.53 -1.60 4.49
C GLY A 107 2.72 -2.87 3.66
N THR A 108 1.64 -3.64 3.46
CA THR A 108 1.66 -4.84 2.63
C THR A 108 1.81 -4.50 1.14
N ILE A 109 1.18 -3.42 0.67
CA ILE A 109 1.37 -2.91 -0.70
C ILE A 109 2.81 -2.41 -0.90
N LEU A 110 3.35 -1.65 0.07
CA LEU A 110 4.72 -1.17 0.04
C LEU A 110 5.73 -2.32 0.01
N LEU A 111 5.49 -3.36 0.79
CA LEU A 111 6.31 -4.58 0.79
C LEU A 111 6.30 -5.27 -0.59
N GLN A 112 5.13 -5.38 -1.22
CA GLN A 112 4.99 -5.94 -2.56
C GLN A 112 5.74 -5.12 -3.61
N ILE A 113 5.66 -3.78 -3.54
CA ILE A 113 6.44 -2.88 -4.41
C ILE A 113 7.94 -3.07 -4.17
N GLY A 114 8.39 -3.04 -2.92
CA GLY A 114 9.81 -3.16 -2.58
C GLY A 114 10.45 -4.52 -2.88
N ARG A 115 9.63 -5.53 -3.16
CA ARG A 115 10.03 -6.87 -3.63
C ARG A 115 9.71 -7.12 -5.09
N TRP A 116 8.96 -6.21 -5.71
CA TRP A 116 8.31 -6.38 -7.01
C TRP A 116 7.65 -7.75 -7.18
N ASN A 117 6.94 -8.21 -6.14
CA ASN A 117 6.33 -9.53 -6.11
C ASN A 117 5.04 -9.51 -5.28
N ARG A 118 4.03 -10.24 -5.75
CA ARG A 118 2.75 -10.38 -5.06
C ARG A 118 2.88 -11.25 -3.82
N ILE A 119 2.03 -10.95 -2.84
CA ILE A 119 1.83 -11.80 -1.67
C ILE A 119 0.47 -12.48 -1.84
N GLU A 120 0.47 -13.79 -2.06
CA GLU A 120 -0.74 -14.56 -2.37
C GLU A 120 -1.74 -14.60 -1.20
N SER A 121 -1.23 -14.61 0.03
CA SER A 121 -2.04 -14.62 1.25
C SER A 121 -1.73 -13.38 2.09
N PRO A 122 -2.36 -12.22 1.80
CA PRO A 122 -2.12 -11.01 2.55
C PRO A 122 -2.66 -11.10 4.00
N GLY A 123 -3.53 -12.08 4.29
CA GLY A 123 -4.00 -12.38 5.64
C GLY A 123 -2.98 -13.13 6.51
N ASP A 124 -1.90 -13.65 5.93
CA ASP A 124 -0.82 -14.31 6.68
C ASP A 124 0.14 -13.28 7.28
N VAL A 125 -0.22 -12.81 8.47
CA VAL A 125 0.54 -11.81 9.23
C VAL A 125 1.96 -12.26 9.54
N ALA A 126 2.17 -13.55 9.85
CA ALA A 126 3.49 -14.08 10.17
C ALA A 126 4.41 -14.05 8.95
N THR A 127 3.90 -14.44 7.80
CA THR A 127 4.63 -14.36 6.53
C THR A 127 4.95 -12.91 6.15
N ILE A 128 3.99 -11.98 6.26
CA ILE A 128 4.23 -10.56 5.96
C ILE A 128 5.34 -9.99 6.84
N ARG A 129 5.31 -10.26 8.16
CA ARG A 129 6.36 -9.79 9.08
C ARG A 129 7.73 -10.39 8.76
N LYS A 130 7.78 -11.68 8.47
CA LYS A 130 9.01 -12.36 8.05
C LYS A 130 9.58 -11.72 6.78
N LEU A 131 8.73 -11.47 5.79
CA LEU A 131 9.11 -10.84 4.53
C LEU A 131 9.55 -9.39 4.72
N SER A 132 8.88 -8.62 5.57
CA SER A 132 9.26 -7.24 5.88
C SER A 132 10.66 -7.15 6.51
N SER A 133 11.11 -8.20 7.17
CA SER A 133 12.44 -8.28 7.78
C SER A 133 13.57 -8.52 6.77
N GLN A 134 13.24 -8.91 5.54
CA GLN A 134 14.22 -9.09 4.47
C GLN A 134 14.63 -7.75 3.84
N VAL A 135 15.84 -7.69 3.31
CA VAL A 135 16.37 -6.50 2.63
C VAL A 135 15.50 -6.18 1.41
N SER A 136 15.04 -4.93 1.31
CA SER A 136 14.30 -4.46 0.14
C SER A 136 15.25 -4.09 -0.99
N ALA A 137 14.85 -4.36 -2.23
CA ALA A 137 15.56 -3.90 -3.42
C ALA A 137 15.61 -2.35 -3.51
N LEU A 138 14.68 -1.67 -2.84
CA LEU A 138 14.63 -0.19 -2.74
C LEU A 138 15.46 0.36 -1.57
N GLY A 139 16.20 -0.51 -0.88
CA GLY A 139 17.15 -0.16 0.16
C GLY A 139 16.61 -0.20 1.60
N PRO A 140 17.49 -0.08 2.61
CA PRO A 140 17.14 -0.23 4.02
C PRO A 140 16.22 0.88 4.54
N ARG A 141 16.32 2.10 3.99
CA ARG A 141 15.41 3.20 4.35
C ARG A 141 13.98 2.88 3.94
N TYR A 142 13.76 2.36 2.73
CA TYR A 142 12.43 1.94 2.28
C TYR A 142 11.87 0.78 3.13
N GLN A 143 12.73 -0.18 3.49
CA GLN A 143 12.37 -1.29 4.36
C GLN A 143 11.86 -0.79 5.73
N GLU A 144 12.56 0.17 6.34
CA GLU A 144 12.18 0.76 7.62
C GLU A 144 10.81 1.47 7.52
N LEU A 145 10.58 2.25 6.46
CA LEU A 145 9.29 2.90 6.22
C LEU A 145 8.16 1.87 6.10
N THR A 146 8.41 0.78 5.38
CA THR A 146 7.46 -0.32 5.19
C THR A 146 7.10 -0.97 6.53
N LYS A 147 8.10 -1.28 7.36
CA LYS A 147 7.89 -1.85 8.70
C LYS A 147 7.11 -0.92 9.62
N ARG A 148 7.46 0.37 9.65
CA ARG A 148 6.72 1.37 10.45
C ARG A 148 5.25 1.45 10.03
N CYS A 149 4.96 1.37 8.74
CA CYS A 149 3.60 1.34 8.24
C CYS A 149 2.85 0.08 8.72
N LEU A 150 3.44 -1.11 8.53
CA LEU A 150 2.85 -2.39 8.98
C LEU A 150 2.55 -2.38 10.47
N GLU A 151 3.51 -1.95 11.28
CA GLU A 151 3.35 -1.98 12.73
C GLU A 151 2.57 -0.78 13.26
N CYS A 152 2.17 0.20 12.43
CA CYS A 152 1.57 1.48 12.87
C CYS A 152 2.45 2.26 13.87
N ASP A 153 3.77 2.25 13.66
CA ASP A 153 4.73 2.85 14.60
C ASP A 153 4.99 4.33 14.33
N PHE A 154 4.01 5.16 14.70
CA PHE A 154 4.04 6.62 14.51
C PHE A 154 3.86 7.42 15.80
N GLY A 155 3.75 6.75 16.96
CA GLY A 155 3.71 7.40 18.29
C GLY A 155 2.43 8.20 18.63
N HIS A 156 1.35 8.07 17.85
CA HIS A 156 0.13 8.88 18.03
C HIS A 156 -1.17 8.06 18.10
N GLY A 157 -1.08 6.83 18.61
CA GLY A 157 -2.19 5.88 18.64
C GLY A 157 -2.42 5.22 17.28
N GLU A 158 -3.59 4.62 17.11
CA GLU A 158 -3.91 3.78 15.95
C GLU A 158 -5.06 4.31 15.07
N ASP A 159 -5.67 5.43 15.45
CA ASP A 159 -6.81 6.00 14.73
C ASP A 159 -6.33 7.03 13.69
N LEU A 160 -6.39 6.63 12.41
CA LEU A 160 -5.92 7.46 11.29
C LEU A 160 -6.79 8.71 11.07
N SER A 161 -8.02 8.73 11.59
CA SER A 161 -8.87 9.93 11.56
C SER A 161 -8.35 11.04 12.48
N LYS A 162 -7.48 10.70 13.45
CA LYS A 162 -6.85 11.69 14.33
C LYS A 162 -5.81 12.50 13.53
N PRO A 163 -5.88 13.84 13.54
CA PRO A 163 -4.93 14.69 12.81
C PRO A 163 -3.46 14.46 13.19
N ARG A 164 -3.18 14.06 14.45
CA ARG A 164 -1.82 13.78 14.92
C ARG A 164 -1.22 12.55 14.23
N LEU A 165 -1.96 11.44 14.17
CA LEU A 165 -1.51 10.23 13.49
C LEU A 165 -1.41 10.47 11.98
N HIS A 166 -2.45 11.04 11.37
CA HIS A 166 -2.44 11.36 9.94
C HIS A 166 -1.22 12.21 9.54
N ARG A 167 -0.92 13.27 10.30
CA ARG A 167 0.27 14.10 10.04
C ARG A 167 1.55 13.29 10.19
N ALA A 168 1.70 12.51 11.26
CA ALA A 168 2.91 11.72 11.46
C ALA A 168 3.13 10.68 10.36
N VAL A 169 2.08 10.04 9.87
CA VAL A 169 2.16 9.12 8.72
C VAL A 169 2.60 9.88 7.46
N TYR A 170 2.01 11.04 7.18
CA TYR A 170 2.39 11.87 6.04
C TYR A 170 3.87 12.28 6.09
N GLU A 171 4.34 12.78 7.23
CA GLU A 171 5.73 13.20 7.45
C GLU A 171 6.70 12.01 7.31
N ASN A 172 6.39 10.89 7.96
CA ASN A 172 7.31 9.75 8.03
C ASN A 172 7.31 8.91 6.76
N LEU A 173 6.22 8.90 5.97
CA LEU A 173 6.15 8.10 4.75
C LEU A 173 6.27 8.96 3.49
N VAL A 174 5.34 9.91 3.28
CA VAL A 174 5.26 10.66 2.02
C VAL A 174 6.46 11.58 1.84
N ARG A 175 6.84 12.33 2.89
CA ARG A 175 8.03 13.19 2.81
C ARG A 175 9.31 12.36 2.75
N ALA A 176 9.44 11.33 3.57
CA ALA A 176 10.63 10.47 3.54
C ALA A 176 10.87 9.81 2.17
N LEU A 177 9.81 9.33 1.49
CA LEU A 177 9.91 8.83 0.12
C LEU A 177 10.27 9.93 -0.88
N SER A 178 9.75 11.14 -0.69
CA SER A 178 10.10 12.30 -1.53
C SER A 178 11.57 12.68 -1.39
N ASP A 179 12.12 12.61 -0.18
CA ASP A 179 13.56 12.83 0.06
C ASP A 179 14.40 11.74 -0.61
N MET A 180 13.97 10.47 -0.53
CA MET A 180 14.65 9.36 -1.20
C MET A 180 14.69 9.57 -2.71
N ILE A 181 13.55 9.93 -3.31
CA ILE A 181 13.46 10.25 -4.75
C ILE A 181 14.42 11.40 -5.10
N SER A 182 14.36 12.49 -4.35
CA SER A 182 15.19 13.68 -4.60
C SER A 182 16.69 13.38 -4.49
N SER A 183 17.09 12.52 -3.54
CA SER A 183 18.49 12.12 -3.38
C SER A 183 19.00 11.31 -4.59
N LEU A 184 18.13 10.50 -5.22
CA LEU A 184 18.48 9.71 -6.39
C LEU A 184 18.53 10.58 -7.65
N ASP A 185 17.63 11.56 -7.78
CA ASP A 185 17.62 12.51 -8.91
C ASP A 185 18.85 13.45 -8.90
N LEU A 186 19.46 13.71 -7.73
CA LEU A 186 20.70 14.48 -7.60
C LEU A 186 21.99 13.69 -7.92
N THR A 187 21.88 12.36 -8.07
CA THR A 187 23.04 11.47 -8.32
C THR A 187 23.22 11.15 -9.80
N ILE A 188 22.42 11.76 -10.68
CA ILE A 188 22.43 11.58 -12.14
C ILE A 188 22.94 12.85 -12.82
#